data_AF-A0A2R6QIQ8-F1
#
_entry.id   AF-A0A2R6QIQ8-F1
#
_cell.length_a   1.000
_cell.length_b   1.000
_cell.length_c   1.000
_cell.angle_alpha   90.00
_cell.angle_beta   90.00
_cell.angle_gamma   90.00
#
_symmetry.space_group_name_H-M   'P 1'
#
loop_
_entity.id
_entity.type
_entity.pdbx_description
1 polymer ?
#
loop_
_entity_poly.entity_id
_entity_poly.type
_entity_poly.pdbx_seq_one_letter_code
_entity_poly.pdbx_strand_id
1 'polypeptide(L)'
;WLVAVLRKPSDPNDRRMPIWTPLAMSDFAPLPQSIVKSFGVVSPSRRDVLRPLVFALIARVRDFESQCGVNRELYWMRLSMEEAFDRLSYPSTYRDLVRQVACIQRTWLYANAWLEFHVTLFPEYRFIESGRNPPTLATQGGVPNLRTDLMGGFTTFPNVAQKLFMAGVPVWFMRDPESLTYEHTVVDVVPFTEPDLDDSNGFFSPTPVYTGPAGEKHITAITFNSHAYCDLDPVATDGIPESVAGGSMSRDDVASSGPSNVHPPDASTSATGRIRDHGPHRFEPYPKSGAKQKARVPKIAPTERSKFQDLQHPFMPPGIPAFQSALAEVDQTQPAPFREHRWKYAAPEPALLITAKNPERVWRYLGNWLRIRQPLLWILDQDSSSMQKRGVGPLNPSEWREFLNFSAIGLKESTTKQTHHAIRRRKVFEMFQLAFGADNVLDDSAEVQWLGQPLLSSTEVSQELMQQVLCELSAVGFRYELTELDRYLVPTSSEPYELREAMRRRMIQKVFPSKRSFLLEALPAKNEGLAALDIRDRAESLEALRLIISRWPCVPTHVKSSVPLTGAIPVIALEQMEREVFKCYVQAFWGAAGRAAVLPRRFPNIA
;
A
#
# COMPACT_ATOMS: atom_id res chain seq x y z
N TRP A 1 -14.61 11.65 23.49
CA TRP A 1 -13.65 12.63 22.99
C TRP A 1 -14.09 13.37 21.73
N LEU A 2 -14.89 12.77 20.81
CA LEU A 2 -15.35 13.44 19.57
C LEU A 2 -16.11 14.77 19.78
N VAL A 3 -16.73 14.98 20.94
CA VAL A 3 -17.35 16.27 21.32
C VAL A 3 -16.37 17.45 21.32
N ALA A 4 -15.06 17.17 21.41
CA ALA A 4 -13.99 18.15 21.42
C ALA A 4 -13.38 18.40 20.02
N VAL A 5 -14.04 17.95 18.95
CA VAL A 5 -13.65 18.33 17.58
C VAL A 5 -13.80 19.84 17.42
N LEU A 6 -12.79 20.50 16.87
CA LEU A 6 -12.81 21.94 16.62
C LEU A 6 -13.83 22.28 15.53
N ARG A 7 -14.53 23.40 15.71
CA ARG A 7 -15.34 24.03 14.66
C ARG A 7 -14.44 24.75 13.66
N LYS A 8 -14.96 24.92 12.44
CA LYS A 8 -14.36 25.82 11.45
C LYS A 8 -14.25 27.22 12.07
N PRO A 9 -13.07 27.85 12.04
CA PRO A 9 -12.91 29.23 12.51
C PRO A 9 -13.84 30.20 11.77
N SER A 10 -14.38 31.19 12.48
CA SER A 10 -15.17 32.26 11.87
C SER A 10 -14.31 33.28 11.12
N ASP A 11 -13.07 33.48 11.57
CA ASP A 11 -12.09 34.33 10.88
C ASP A 11 -11.48 33.57 9.69
N PRO A 12 -11.68 34.03 8.44
CA PRO A 12 -11.09 33.40 7.26
C PRO A 12 -9.55 33.45 7.24
N ASN A 13 -8.93 34.34 8.03
CA ASN A 13 -7.47 34.47 8.14
C ASN A 13 -6.87 33.61 9.28
N ASP A 14 -7.69 32.81 9.97
CA ASP A 14 -7.19 31.90 11.01
C ASP A 14 -6.16 30.93 10.39
N ARG A 15 -5.01 30.80 11.05
CA ARG A 15 -3.90 29.94 10.58
C ARG A 15 -4.31 28.47 10.39
N ARG A 16 -5.40 28.02 11.05
CA ARG A 16 -5.94 26.66 10.98
C ARG A 16 -6.95 26.48 9.87
N MET A 17 -7.44 27.56 9.24
CA MET A 17 -8.41 27.53 8.15
C MET A 17 -8.09 26.51 7.04
N PRO A 18 -6.82 26.24 6.65
CA PRO A 18 -6.49 25.22 5.66
C PRO A 18 -7.01 23.80 5.97
N ILE A 19 -7.25 23.47 7.25
CA ILE A 19 -7.83 22.19 7.68
C ILE A 19 -9.30 22.05 7.24
N TRP A 20 -10.00 23.15 6.98
CA TRP A 20 -11.39 23.16 6.52
C TRP A 20 -11.53 23.54 5.04
N THR A 21 -10.44 23.77 4.33
CA THR A 21 -10.46 24.09 2.89
C THR A 21 -10.30 22.81 2.07
N PRO A 22 -11.27 22.38 1.26
CA PRO A 22 -11.10 21.26 0.34
C PRO A 22 -9.92 21.49 -0.62
N LEU A 23 -9.36 20.42 -1.18
CA LEU A 23 -8.40 20.55 -2.29
C LEU A 23 -9.16 21.05 -3.52
N ALA A 24 -8.72 22.17 -4.11
CA ALA A 24 -9.30 22.69 -5.33
C ALA A 24 -8.52 22.18 -6.56
N MET A 25 -9.18 22.18 -7.73
CA MET A 25 -8.52 21.80 -8.99
C MET A 25 -7.36 22.75 -9.34
N SER A 26 -7.42 24.02 -8.91
CA SER A 26 -6.31 24.97 -9.06
C SER A 26 -5.06 24.61 -8.26
N ASP A 27 -5.19 23.76 -7.24
CA ASP A 27 -4.08 23.25 -6.43
C ASP A 27 -3.52 21.92 -6.98
N PHE A 28 -4.09 21.40 -8.07
CA PHE A 28 -3.61 20.21 -8.75
C PHE A 28 -2.62 20.61 -9.85
N ALA A 29 -1.40 20.09 -9.78
CA ALA A 29 -0.37 20.29 -10.79
C ALA A 29 -0.26 19.01 -11.65
N PRO A 30 -0.80 18.99 -12.88
CA PRO A 30 -0.72 17.83 -13.77
C PRO A 30 0.73 17.47 -14.10
N LEU A 31 0.97 16.19 -14.38
CA LEU A 31 2.26 15.68 -14.86
C LEU A 31 2.17 15.42 -16.37
N PRO A 32 2.50 16.41 -17.23
CA PRO A 32 2.27 16.29 -18.66
C PRO A 32 3.04 15.14 -19.31
N GLN A 33 4.17 14.73 -18.71
CA GLN A 33 5.01 13.63 -19.19
C GLN A 33 4.51 12.24 -18.77
N SER A 34 3.54 12.15 -17.85
CA SER A 34 2.93 10.87 -17.46
C SER A 34 2.12 10.29 -18.62
N ILE A 35 2.18 8.97 -18.79
CA ILE A 35 1.30 8.23 -19.71
C ILE A 35 -0.16 8.27 -19.21
N VAL A 36 -0.36 8.37 -17.90
CA VAL A 36 -1.68 8.56 -17.30
C VAL A 36 -1.90 10.06 -17.16
N LYS A 37 -2.68 10.63 -18.09
CA LYS A 37 -2.90 12.09 -18.18
C LYS A 37 -3.67 12.68 -16.99
N SER A 38 -4.38 11.85 -16.25
CA SER A 38 -5.06 12.24 -15.02
C SER A 38 -4.13 12.34 -13.81
N PHE A 39 -2.83 12.02 -13.95
CA PHE A 39 -1.88 12.11 -12.85
C PHE A 39 -1.34 13.53 -12.65
N GLY A 40 -1.17 13.87 -11.39
CA GLY A 40 -0.57 15.12 -10.93
C GLY A 40 -0.10 15.01 -9.50
N VAL A 41 0.33 16.14 -8.95
CA VAL A 41 0.71 16.29 -7.53
C VAL A 41 -0.03 17.49 -6.94
N VAL A 42 -0.08 17.58 -5.61
CA VAL A 42 -0.56 18.81 -4.97
C VAL A 42 0.50 19.90 -5.12
N SER A 43 0.06 21.09 -5.50
CA SER A 43 0.91 22.26 -5.67
C SER A 43 1.78 22.52 -4.42
N PRO A 44 3.04 22.97 -4.59
CA PRO A 44 3.90 23.28 -3.46
C PRO A 44 3.26 24.30 -2.51
N SER A 45 2.61 25.33 -3.06
CA SER A 45 1.91 26.36 -2.28
C SER A 45 0.85 25.77 -1.36
N ARG A 46 0.02 24.85 -1.86
CA ARG A 46 -1.02 24.20 -1.05
C ARG A 46 -0.42 23.29 0.02
N ARG A 47 0.66 22.58 -0.28
CA ARG A 47 1.37 21.73 0.69
C ARG A 47 2.05 22.54 1.79
N ASP A 48 2.66 23.67 1.42
CA ASP A 48 3.38 24.55 2.34
C ASP A 48 2.44 25.16 3.38
N VAL A 49 1.20 25.44 3.01
CA VAL A 49 0.15 25.92 3.92
C VAL A 49 -0.29 24.84 4.93
N LEU A 50 -0.35 23.57 4.52
CA LEU A 50 -0.71 22.44 5.41
C LEU A 50 0.45 21.99 6.32
N ARG A 51 1.69 22.07 5.82
CA ARG A 51 2.91 21.57 6.50
C ARG A 51 3.04 22.00 7.97
N PRO A 52 2.98 23.29 8.34
CA PRO A 52 3.20 23.71 9.72
C PRO A 52 2.14 23.14 10.67
N LEU A 53 0.89 23.01 10.22
CA LEU A 53 -0.21 22.47 11.02
C LEU A 53 -0.03 20.99 11.30
N VAL A 54 0.34 20.22 10.26
CA VAL A 54 0.59 18.78 10.35
C VAL A 54 1.80 18.51 11.25
N PHE A 55 2.91 19.21 11.02
CA PHE A 55 4.16 18.95 11.74
C PHE A 55 4.08 19.35 13.22
N ALA A 56 3.40 20.46 13.54
CA ALA A 56 3.18 20.86 14.92
C ALA A 56 2.35 19.82 15.69
N LEU A 57 1.30 19.27 15.08
CA LEU A 57 0.48 18.25 15.74
C LEU A 57 1.23 16.91 15.88
N ILE A 58 2.00 16.51 14.87
CA ILE A 58 2.85 15.31 14.96
C ILE A 58 3.83 15.44 16.12
N ALA A 59 4.50 16.59 16.24
CA ALA A 59 5.44 16.85 17.33
C ALA A 59 4.72 16.75 18.70
N ARG A 60 3.58 17.42 18.84
CA ARG A 60 2.77 17.38 20.08
C ARG A 60 2.35 15.96 20.46
N VAL A 61 1.93 15.14 19.49
CA VAL A 61 1.57 13.74 19.76
C VAL A 61 2.79 12.93 20.18
N ARG A 62 3.94 13.10 19.53
CA ARG A 62 5.18 12.40 19.90
C ARG A 62 5.66 12.78 21.30
N ASP A 63 5.59 14.06 21.63
CA ASP A 63 5.93 14.55 22.98
C ASP A 63 5.03 13.90 24.03
N PHE A 64 3.72 13.84 23.77
CA PHE A 64 2.78 13.14 24.63
C PHE A 64 3.11 11.63 24.76
N GLU A 65 3.35 10.94 23.64
CA GLU A 65 3.70 9.52 23.63
C GLU A 65 5.00 9.24 24.40
N SER A 66 5.97 10.17 24.38
CA SER A 66 7.22 10.04 25.12
C SER A 66 7.04 10.12 26.64
N GLN A 67 6.04 10.87 27.10
CA GLN A 67 5.77 11.10 28.52
C GLN A 67 4.77 10.10 29.10
N CYS A 68 3.75 9.73 28.32
CA CYS A 68 2.60 8.95 28.79
C CYS A 68 2.51 7.54 28.18
N GLY A 69 3.42 7.20 27.27
CA GLY A 69 3.36 5.96 26.49
C GLY A 69 2.45 6.06 25.27
N VAL A 70 2.53 5.05 24.41
CA VAL A 70 1.81 5.04 23.13
C VAL A 70 0.34 4.67 23.33
N ASN A 71 -0.56 5.59 22.98
CA ASN A 71 -1.99 5.29 22.88
C ASN A 71 -2.34 4.81 21.46
N ARG A 72 -3.06 3.69 21.35
CA ARG A 72 -3.36 3.03 20.06
C ARG A 72 -4.14 3.94 19.09
N GLU A 73 -5.15 4.66 19.57
CA GLU A 73 -6.00 5.51 18.72
C GLU A 73 -5.22 6.72 18.22
N LEU A 74 -4.53 7.41 19.14
CA LEU A 74 -3.75 8.60 18.82
C LEU A 74 -2.56 8.27 17.90
N TYR A 75 -1.88 7.15 18.16
CA TYR A 75 -0.81 6.62 17.32
C TYR A 75 -1.28 6.41 15.88
N TRP A 76 -2.48 5.83 15.72
CA TRP A 76 -3.05 5.56 14.42
C TRP A 76 -3.45 6.84 13.69
N MET A 77 -4.06 7.81 14.38
CA MET A 77 -4.38 9.12 13.77
C MET A 77 -3.12 9.82 13.29
N ARG A 78 -2.06 9.84 14.11
CA ARG A 78 -0.76 10.41 13.73
C ARG A 78 -0.16 9.69 12.52
N LEU A 79 -0.15 8.36 12.53
CA LEU A 79 0.39 7.57 11.43
C LEU A 79 -0.34 7.84 10.12
N SER A 80 -1.67 7.79 10.13
CA SER A 80 -2.49 8.07 8.96
C SER A 80 -2.26 9.48 8.42
N MET A 81 -2.09 10.47 9.32
CA MET A 81 -1.79 11.85 8.94
C MET A 81 -0.39 11.99 8.30
N GLU A 82 0.63 11.37 8.91
CA GLU A 82 2.01 11.34 8.38
C GLU A 82 2.02 10.78 6.95
N GLU A 83 1.44 9.59 6.75
CA GLU A 83 1.42 8.92 5.45
C GLU A 83 0.63 9.69 4.39
N ALA A 84 -0.54 10.25 4.75
CA ALA A 84 -1.35 11.00 3.81
C ALA A 84 -0.66 12.30 3.38
N PHE A 85 0.04 12.97 4.30
CA PHE A 85 0.80 14.18 4.00
C PHE A 85 2.00 13.90 3.09
N ASP A 86 2.72 12.82 3.34
CA ASP A 86 3.82 12.38 2.46
C ASP A 86 3.30 12.12 1.05
N ARG A 87 2.16 11.43 0.92
CA ARG A 87 1.55 11.09 -0.37
C ARG A 87 1.15 12.27 -1.25
N LEU A 88 1.03 13.48 -0.70
CA LEU A 88 0.74 14.68 -1.49
C LEU A 88 1.85 15.04 -2.49
N SER A 89 3.08 14.51 -2.35
CA SER A 89 4.15 14.66 -3.36
C SER A 89 4.12 13.60 -4.46
N TYR A 90 3.30 12.57 -4.35
CA TYR A 90 3.37 11.42 -5.23
C TYR A 90 2.43 11.61 -6.42
N PRO A 91 2.90 11.34 -7.65
CA PRO A 91 2.04 11.26 -8.83
C PRO A 91 0.80 10.40 -8.53
N SER A 92 -0.37 11.03 -8.53
CA SER A 92 -1.66 10.39 -8.24
C SER A 92 -2.77 11.09 -9.03
N THR A 93 -3.94 10.46 -9.11
CA THR A 93 -5.13 11.12 -9.66
C THR A 93 -5.58 12.27 -8.75
N TYR A 94 -6.25 13.28 -9.32
CA TYR A 94 -6.86 14.36 -8.52
C TYR A 94 -7.78 13.80 -7.41
N ARG A 95 -8.58 12.77 -7.76
CA ARG A 95 -9.45 12.03 -6.84
C ARG A 95 -8.73 11.56 -5.58
N ASP A 96 -7.59 10.91 -5.78
CA ASP A 96 -6.82 10.35 -4.68
C ASP A 96 -6.19 11.43 -3.83
N LEU A 97 -5.72 12.52 -4.45
CA LEU A 97 -5.19 13.66 -3.72
C LEU A 97 -6.26 14.35 -2.88
N VAL A 98 -7.51 14.45 -3.38
CA VAL A 98 -8.65 14.93 -2.57
C VAL A 98 -8.85 14.04 -1.34
N ARG A 99 -8.80 12.71 -1.50
CA ARG A 99 -8.89 11.77 -0.37
C ARG A 99 -7.73 11.91 0.61
N GLN A 100 -6.50 12.07 0.12
CA GLN A 100 -5.33 12.28 0.99
C GLN A 100 -5.46 13.58 1.80
N VAL A 101 -5.89 14.67 1.17
CA VAL A 101 -6.14 15.94 1.88
C VAL A 101 -7.26 15.77 2.90
N ALA A 102 -8.37 15.13 2.55
CA ALA A 102 -9.45 14.85 3.50
C ALA A 102 -9.01 13.93 4.66
N CYS A 103 -8.13 12.96 4.40
CA CYS A 103 -7.52 12.10 5.41
C CYS A 103 -6.69 12.93 6.41
N ILE A 104 -5.83 13.83 5.92
CA ILE A 104 -5.04 14.75 6.75
C ILE A 104 -5.96 15.61 7.60
N GLN A 105 -6.98 16.23 7.00
CA GLN A 105 -7.92 17.11 7.70
C GLN A 105 -8.65 16.38 8.83
N ARG A 106 -9.19 15.21 8.53
CA ARG A 106 -9.90 14.38 9.52
C ARG A 106 -8.99 13.92 10.65
N THR A 107 -7.83 13.35 10.32
CA THR A 107 -6.90 12.85 11.34
C THR A 107 -6.30 13.96 12.19
N TRP A 108 -6.08 15.14 11.61
CA TRP A 108 -5.66 16.33 12.34
C TRP A 108 -6.74 16.79 13.33
N LEU A 109 -8.01 16.84 12.90
CA LEU A 109 -9.13 17.19 13.77
C LEU A 109 -9.32 16.15 14.88
N TYR A 110 -9.23 14.87 14.55
CA TYR A 110 -9.41 13.78 15.52
C TYR A 110 -8.29 13.73 16.55
N ALA A 111 -7.03 13.86 16.13
CA ALA A 111 -5.91 13.88 17.07
C ALA A 111 -5.96 15.11 17.98
N ASN A 112 -6.33 16.29 17.47
CA ASN A 112 -6.57 17.46 18.33
C ASN A 112 -7.74 17.25 19.30
N ALA A 113 -8.87 16.72 18.83
CA ALA A 113 -10.02 16.43 19.69
C ALA A 113 -9.68 15.41 20.78
N TRP A 114 -8.89 14.39 20.43
CA TRP A 114 -8.42 13.38 21.37
C TRP A 114 -7.55 14.00 22.45
N LEU A 115 -6.56 14.81 22.05
CA LEU A 115 -5.67 15.51 22.98
C LEU A 115 -6.46 16.49 23.85
N GLU A 116 -7.33 17.31 23.25
CA GLU A 116 -8.13 18.28 23.98
C GLU A 116 -9.04 17.59 25.00
N PHE A 117 -9.68 16.49 24.63
CA PHE A 117 -10.55 15.77 25.55
C PHE A 117 -9.78 15.11 26.69
N HIS A 118 -8.74 14.34 26.40
CA HIS A 118 -8.07 13.51 27.42
C HIS A 118 -7.01 14.26 28.21
N VAL A 119 -6.39 15.30 27.63
CA VAL A 119 -5.29 16.04 28.25
C VAL A 119 -5.77 17.37 28.84
N THR A 120 -6.80 17.99 28.26
CA THR A 120 -7.34 19.27 28.75
C THR A 120 -8.66 19.06 29.51
N LEU A 121 -9.74 18.68 28.82
CA LEU A 121 -11.10 18.72 29.36
C LEU A 121 -11.34 17.71 30.47
N PHE A 122 -10.88 16.46 30.30
CA PHE A 122 -11.15 15.40 31.25
C PHE A 122 -10.43 15.60 32.60
N PRO A 123 -9.15 16.04 32.64
CA PRO A 123 -8.52 16.46 33.88
C PRO A 123 -9.24 17.63 34.57
N GLU A 124 -9.61 18.68 33.83
CA GLU A 124 -10.32 19.85 34.37
C GLU A 124 -11.67 19.44 35.01
N TYR A 125 -12.44 18.58 34.35
CA TYR A 125 -13.68 18.03 34.90
C TYR A 125 -13.44 17.26 36.21
N ARG A 126 -12.36 16.46 36.32
CA ARG A 126 -12.05 15.72 37.56
C ARG A 126 -11.75 16.62 38.75
N PHE A 127 -11.18 17.81 38.53
CA PHE A 127 -11.02 18.80 39.61
C PHE A 127 -12.38 19.24 40.14
N ILE A 128 -13.31 19.57 39.24
CA ILE A 128 -14.66 20.02 39.59
C ILE A 128 -15.42 18.92 40.34
N GLU A 129 -15.36 17.68 39.85
CA GLU A 129 -16.00 16.51 40.50
C GLU A 129 -15.44 16.28 41.92
N SER A 130 -14.18 16.64 42.15
CA SER A 130 -13.52 16.55 43.45
C SER A 130 -13.76 17.79 44.35
N GLY A 131 -14.62 18.72 43.95
CA GLY A 131 -14.88 19.97 44.67
C GLY A 131 -13.70 20.95 44.67
N ARG A 132 -12.78 20.82 43.71
CA ARG A 132 -11.58 21.68 43.57
C ARG A 132 -11.75 22.63 42.40
N ASN A 133 -11.07 23.77 42.48
CA ASN A 133 -11.06 24.73 41.38
C ASN A 133 -10.25 24.17 40.19
N PRO A 134 -10.83 24.18 38.98
CA PRO A 134 -10.12 23.81 37.76
C PRO A 134 -8.94 24.77 37.50
N PRO A 135 -7.74 24.28 37.14
CA PRO A 135 -6.56 25.12 36.93
C PRO A 135 -6.69 26.08 35.73
N THR A 136 -7.34 25.66 34.65
CA THR A 136 -7.34 26.41 33.38
C THR A 136 -8.72 26.79 32.87
N LEU A 137 -9.79 26.17 33.42
CA LEU A 137 -11.16 26.50 33.03
C LEU A 137 -11.61 27.82 33.67
N ALA A 138 -11.71 28.87 32.87
CA ALA A 138 -12.28 30.14 33.31
C ALA A 138 -13.76 29.96 33.68
N THR A 139 -14.15 30.44 34.86
CA THR A 139 -15.53 30.36 35.36
C THR A 139 -16.09 31.76 35.58
N GLN A 140 -17.37 31.95 35.25
CA GLN A 140 -18.15 33.13 35.60
C GLN A 140 -19.29 32.68 36.51
N GLY A 141 -19.34 33.19 37.74
CA GLY A 141 -20.39 32.84 38.72
C GLY A 141 -20.45 31.35 39.08
N GLY A 142 -19.34 30.62 38.99
CA GLY A 142 -19.29 29.16 39.23
C GLY A 142 -19.64 28.29 38.02
N VAL A 143 -19.98 28.89 36.88
CA VAL A 143 -20.26 28.18 35.62
C VAL A 143 -19.05 28.33 34.68
N PRO A 144 -18.53 27.25 34.09
CA PRO A 144 -17.49 27.32 33.07
C PRO A 144 -17.88 28.17 31.86
N ASN A 145 -16.92 28.94 31.33
CA ASN A 145 -17.10 29.61 30.05
C ASN A 145 -17.32 28.58 28.94
N LEU A 146 -18.35 28.79 28.12
CA LEU A 146 -18.67 27.93 27.00
C LEU A 146 -17.56 27.99 25.93
N ARG A 147 -16.99 26.83 25.60
CA ARG A 147 -16.01 26.63 24.53
C ARG A 147 -16.72 26.54 23.18
N THR A 148 -17.11 27.70 22.64
CA THR A 148 -17.83 27.82 21.36
C THR A 148 -16.98 27.40 20.15
N ASP A 149 -15.68 27.20 20.33
CA ASP A 149 -14.75 26.64 19.35
C ASP A 149 -14.89 25.12 19.19
N LEU A 150 -15.61 24.42 20.07
CA LEU A 150 -15.84 22.98 20.00
C LEU A 150 -17.18 22.64 19.33
N MET A 151 -17.23 21.54 18.58
CA MET A 151 -18.44 21.04 17.94
C MET A 151 -19.53 20.75 18.98
N GLY A 152 -19.15 20.13 20.10
CA GLY A 152 -20.09 19.67 21.11
C GLY A 152 -20.72 18.32 20.77
N GLY A 153 -21.80 17.95 21.45
CA GLY A 153 -22.50 16.71 21.16
C GLY A 153 -23.92 16.63 21.68
N PHE A 154 -24.69 15.74 21.08
CA PHE A 154 -26.04 15.39 21.52
C PHE A 154 -25.99 14.20 22.48
N THR A 155 -26.86 14.21 23.49
CA THR A 155 -27.01 13.06 24.40
C THR A 155 -28.43 12.98 24.94
N THR A 156 -28.91 11.76 25.19
CA THR A 156 -30.15 11.49 25.94
C THR A 156 -29.88 11.16 27.41
N PHE A 157 -28.63 11.20 27.84
CA PHE A 157 -28.23 10.86 29.20
C PHE A 157 -27.99 12.13 30.02
N PRO A 158 -28.81 12.41 31.07
CA PRO A 158 -28.71 13.66 31.83
C PRO A 158 -27.36 13.81 32.54
N ASN A 159 -26.79 12.71 33.01
CA ASN A 159 -25.46 12.71 33.62
C ASN A 159 -24.36 13.09 32.62
N VAL A 160 -24.43 12.62 31.37
CA VAL A 160 -23.47 13.01 30.33
C VAL A 160 -23.65 14.47 29.94
N ALA A 161 -24.90 14.94 29.83
CA ALA A 161 -25.20 16.35 29.56
C ALA A 161 -24.59 17.27 30.62
N GLN A 162 -24.83 16.96 31.90
CA GLN A 162 -24.27 17.71 33.02
C GLN A 162 -22.74 17.72 33.00
N LYS A 163 -22.10 16.56 32.73
CA LYS A 163 -20.63 16.47 32.65
C LYS A 163 -20.03 17.33 31.56
N LEU A 164 -20.61 17.31 30.36
CA LEU A 164 -20.16 18.13 29.24
C LEU A 164 -20.36 19.62 29.51
N PHE A 165 -21.52 19.99 30.06
CA PHE A 165 -21.81 21.36 30.47
C PHE A 165 -20.81 21.87 31.52
N MET A 166 -20.53 21.07 32.55
CA MET A 166 -19.53 21.38 33.57
C MET A 166 -18.08 21.38 33.07
N ALA A 167 -17.82 20.80 31.90
CA ALA A 167 -16.53 20.90 31.23
C ALA A 167 -16.47 22.10 30.25
N GLY A 168 -17.52 22.93 30.18
CA GLY A 168 -17.63 24.03 29.22
C GLY A 168 -17.82 23.59 27.76
N VAL A 169 -18.14 22.32 27.52
CA VAL A 169 -18.35 21.76 26.17
C VAL A 169 -19.82 21.98 25.74
N PRO A 170 -20.08 22.52 24.53
CA PRO A 170 -21.44 22.63 24.03
C PRO A 170 -22.15 21.27 24.03
N VAL A 171 -23.37 21.21 24.57
CA VAL A 171 -24.13 19.97 24.70
C VAL A 171 -25.61 20.22 24.49
N TRP A 172 -26.25 19.31 23.75
CA TRP A 172 -27.69 19.30 23.53
C TRP A 172 -28.29 18.07 24.20
N PHE A 173 -29.10 18.29 25.23
CA PHE A 173 -29.80 17.23 25.94
C PHE A 173 -31.12 16.92 25.23
N MET A 174 -31.17 15.80 24.53
CA MET A 174 -32.35 15.33 23.81
C MET A 174 -33.29 14.64 24.79
N ARG A 175 -34.55 15.06 24.79
CA ARG A 175 -35.60 14.57 25.69
C ARG A 175 -36.85 14.22 24.91
N ASP A 176 -37.58 13.24 25.42
CA ASP A 176 -38.93 12.99 24.95
C ASP A 176 -39.83 14.19 25.30
N PRO A 177 -40.66 14.69 24.38
CA PRO A 177 -41.64 15.74 24.68
C PRO A 177 -42.50 15.44 25.91
N GLU A 178 -42.86 14.18 26.16
CA GLU A 178 -43.65 13.77 27.34
C GLU A 178 -42.90 13.99 28.66
N SER A 179 -41.56 14.02 28.61
CA SER A 179 -40.74 14.30 29.79
C SER A 179 -40.71 15.79 30.16
N LEU A 180 -41.23 16.67 29.29
CA LEU A 180 -41.31 18.10 29.55
C LEU A 180 -42.57 18.41 30.38
N THR A 181 -42.37 18.69 31.65
CA THR A 181 -43.41 19.16 32.58
C THR A 181 -43.56 20.68 32.53
N TYR A 182 -44.66 21.20 33.11
CA TYR A 182 -44.92 22.63 33.28
C TYR A 182 -43.86 23.39 34.10
N GLU A 183 -42.94 22.69 34.76
CA GLU A 183 -41.83 23.29 35.50
C GLU A 183 -40.67 23.72 34.58
N HIS A 184 -40.65 23.26 33.32
CA HIS A 184 -39.63 23.66 32.36
C HIS A 184 -39.97 25.01 31.75
N THR A 185 -39.06 25.96 31.87
CA THR A 185 -39.16 27.26 31.19
C THR A 185 -38.41 27.20 29.87
N VAL A 186 -39.12 27.41 28.75
CA VAL A 186 -38.49 27.58 27.43
C VAL A 186 -37.93 28.99 27.36
N VAL A 187 -36.59 29.09 27.38
CA VAL A 187 -35.89 30.38 27.31
C VAL A 187 -35.89 30.93 25.89
N ASP A 188 -35.68 30.06 24.90
CA ASP A 188 -35.67 30.43 23.49
C ASP A 188 -36.05 29.22 22.63
N VAL A 189 -36.67 29.48 21.47
CA VAL A 189 -36.99 28.46 20.47
C VAL A 189 -36.10 28.71 19.26
N VAL A 190 -35.10 27.85 19.10
CA VAL A 190 -34.09 28.02 18.05
C VAL A 190 -34.43 27.13 16.85
N PRO A 191 -34.49 27.68 15.62
CA PRO A 191 -34.66 26.86 14.42
C PRO A 191 -33.40 26.02 14.18
N PHE A 192 -33.59 24.76 13.78
CA PHE A 192 -32.48 23.95 13.30
C PHE A 192 -32.03 24.46 11.93
N THR A 193 -30.75 24.79 11.81
CA THR A 193 -30.13 25.00 10.51
C THR A 193 -29.75 23.62 9.97
N GLU A 194 -30.41 23.19 8.89
CA GLU A 194 -29.96 22.01 8.16
C GLU A 194 -28.57 22.29 7.56
N PRO A 195 -27.64 21.33 7.64
CA PRO A 195 -26.37 21.46 6.95
C PRO A 195 -26.61 21.53 5.45
N ASP A 196 -25.79 22.32 4.75
CA ASP A 196 -25.72 22.28 3.29
C ASP A 196 -25.08 20.93 2.90
N LEU A 197 -25.93 19.95 2.61
CA LEU A 197 -25.51 18.62 2.16
C LEU A 197 -25.39 18.66 0.64
N ASP A 198 -24.17 18.40 0.16
CA ASP A 198 -23.93 18.21 -1.27
C ASP A 198 -24.40 16.80 -1.67
N ASP A 199 -25.63 16.71 -2.16
CA ASP A 199 -26.24 15.50 -2.70
C ASP A 199 -25.87 15.27 -4.18
N SER A 200 -24.99 16.08 -4.76
CA SER A 200 -24.51 15.79 -6.11
C SER A 200 -23.78 14.44 -6.10
N ASN A 201 -23.97 13.64 -7.16
CA ASN A 201 -23.11 12.49 -7.41
C ASN A 201 -21.69 13.04 -7.56
N GLY A 202 -20.93 13.03 -6.46
CA GLY A 202 -19.57 13.52 -6.45
C GLY A 202 -18.69 12.70 -7.38
N PHE A 203 -17.39 12.98 -7.36
CA PHE A 203 -16.40 12.24 -8.16
C PHE A 203 -16.30 10.73 -7.80
N PHE A 204 -17.02 10.27 -6.77
CA PHE A 204 -16.95 8.92 -6.21
C PHE A 204 -18.19 8.11 -6.55
N SER A 205 -18.05 6.77 -6.59
CA SER A 205 -19.15 5.83 -6.83
C SER A 205 -20.38 6.19 -5.99
N PRO A 206 -21.60 6.10 -6.53
CA PRO A 206 -22.84 6.42 -5.82
C PRO A 206 -23.15 5.45 -4.67
N THR A 207 -22.30 4.44 -4.46
CA THR A 207 -22.48 3.45 -3.40
C THR A 207 -22.21 4.08 -2.02
N PRO A 208 -23.19 4.08 -1.10
CA PRO A 208 -22.98 4.59 0.24
C PRO A 208 -21.87 3.85 0.98
N VAL A 209 -20.99 4.61 1.66
CA VAL A 209 -19.93 4.06 2.52
C VAL A 209 -20.50 3.23 3.68
N TYR A 210 -21.69 3.61 4.17
CA TYR A 210 -22.40 2.90 5.22
C TYR A 210 -23.90 3.17 5.11
N THR A 211 -24.70 2.11 5.22
CA THR A 211 -26.16 2.21 5.34
C THR A 211 -26.57 1.64 6.69
N GLY A 212 -27.22 2.46 7.52
CA GLY A 212 -27.66 2.07 8.86
C GLY A 212 -27.69 3.25 9.84
N PRO A 213 -28.05 3.00 11.11
CA PRO A 213 -28.07 4.03 12.14
C PRO A 213 -26.67 4.54 12.46
N ALA A 214 -26.56 5.83 12.77
CA ALA A 214 -25.32 6.41 13.25
C ALA A 214 -24.87 5.75 14.57
N GLY A 215 -23.57 5.48 14.69
CA GLY A 215 -22.99 4.79 15.85
C GLY A 215 -21.57 4.31 15.58
N GLU A 216 -21.08 3.37 16.41
CA GLU A 216 -19.72 2.86 16.30
C GLU A 216 -19.45 2.21 14.93
N LYS A 217 -20.38 1.41 14.41
CA LYS A 217 -20.26 0.77 13.08
C LYS A 217 -20.19 1.79 11.95
N HIS A 218 -21.00 2.84 12.01
CA HIS A 218 -20.98 3.96 11.08
C HIS A 218 -19.62 4.68 11.09
N ILE A 219 -19.15 5.10 12.28
CA ILE A 219 -17.86 5.78 12.45
C ILE A 219 -16.73 4.89 11.96
N THR A 220 -16.76 3.62 12.33
CA THR A 220 -15.79 2.60 11.92
C THR A 220 -15.77 2.45 10.40
N ALA A 221 -16.92 2.36 9.73
CA ALA A 221 -17.03 2.25 8.28
C ALA A 221 -16.49 3.49 7.54
N ILE A 222 -16.84 4.71 8.00
CA ILE A 222 -16.31 5.96 7.42
C ILE A 222 -14.81 6.06 7.66
N THR A 223 -14.36 5.73 8.87
CA THR A 223 -12.95 5.74 9.23
C THR A 223 -12.20 4.79 8.30
N PHE A 224 -12.63 3.54 8.14
CA PHE A 224 -12.00 2.58 7.23
C PHE A 224 -11.97 3.06 5.77
N ASN A 225 -13.11 3.52 5.23
CA ASN A 225 -13.18 3.99 3.84
C ASN A 225 -12.41 5.30 3.60
N SER A 226 -12.10 6.06 4.65
CA SER A 226 -11.32 7.28 4.53
C SER A 226 -9.81 7.08 4.49
N HIS A 227 -9.33 5.89 4.85
CA HIS A 227 -7.90 5.52 4.85
C HIS A 227 -7.52 4.53 3.77
N ALA A 228 -8.49 3.79 3.24
CA ALA A 228 -8.27 2.92 2.11
C ALA A 228 -8.05 3.76 0.83
N TYR A 229 -7.02 3.44 0.07
CA TYR A 229 -6.96 3.78 -1.36
C TYR A 229 -8.03 2.95 -2.08
N CYS A 230 -9.29 3.38 -1.97
CA CYS A 230 -10.42 2.72 -2.62
C CYS A 230 -10.45 3.09 -4.10
N ASP A 231 -9.54 2.49 -4.86
CA ASP A 231 -9.72 2.30 -6.30
C ASP A 231 -9.92 0.80 -6.57
N LEU A 232 -10.89 0.22 -5.85
CA LEU A 232 -11.55 -0.99 -6.31
C LEU A 232 -12.43 -0.72 -7.53
N ASP A 233 -12.72 0.55 -7.83
CA ASP A 233 -13.35 0.93 -9.08
C ASP A 233 -12.29 1.23 -10.15
N PRO A 234 -12.41 0.64 -11.35
CA PRO A 234 -11.63 1.09 -12.50
C PRO A 234 -11.75 2.60 -12.58
N VAL A 235 -10.62 3.27 -12.87
CA VAL A 235 -10.61 4.68 -13.24
C VAL A 235 -11.80 4.90 -14.17
N ALA A 236 -12.72 5.78 -13.78
CA ALA A 236 -13.90 6.09 -14.55
C ALA A 236 -13.43 6.57 -15.92
N THR A 237 -13.42 5.66 -16.89
CA THR A 237 -13.38 5.98 -18.31
C THR A 237 -14.77 6.49 -18.62
N ASP A 238 -14.91 7.80 -18.75
CA ASP A 238 -16.09 8.36 -19.37
C ASP A 238 -16.33 7.63 -20.72
N GLY A 239 -17.43 6.89 -20.82
CA GLY A 239 -18.03 6.53 -22.10
C GLY A 239 -17.91 5.09 -22.65
N ILE A 240 -17.88 4.02 -21.84
CA ILE A 240 -18.05 2.64 -22.38
C ILE A 240 -19.30 1.96 -21.77
N PRO A 241 -20.23 1.41 -22.60
CA PRO A 241 -21.44 0.75 -22.11
C PRO A 241 -21.16 -0.51 -21.28
N GLU A 242 -22.05 -0.73 -20.31
CA GLU A 242 -22.12 -1.74 -19.24
C GLU A 242 -22.00 -3.24 -19.64
N SER A 243 -21.71 -3.59 -20.88
CA SER A 243 -21.87 -4.98 -21.37
C SER A 243 -20.65 -5.90 -21.20
N VAL A 244 -19.57 -5.46 -20.54
CA VAL A 244 -18.33 -6.26 -20.41
C VAL A 244 -17.92 -6.56 -18.94
N ALA A 245 -18.61 -5.99 -17.95
CA ALA A 245 -18.33 -6.23 -16.53
C ALA A 245 -19.09 -7.46 -15.97
N GLY A 246 -18.86 -8.63 -16.56
CA GLY A 246 -19.39 -9.90 -16.04
C GLY A 246 -18.47 -10.50 -14.99
N GLY A 247 -18.70 -10.23 -13.71
CA GLY A 247 -18.00 -10.90 -12.61
C GLY A 247 -18.03 -10.19 -11.26
N SER A 248 -19.18 -9.69 -10.81
CA SER A 248 -19.34 -9.22 -9.43
C SER A 248 -19.61 -10.40 -8.50
N MET A 249 -18.77 -10.58 -7.49
CA MET A 249 -19.00 -11.53 -6.40
C MET A 249 -20.07 -10.97 -5.46
N SER A 250 -21.24 -11.61 -5.44
CA SER A 250 -22.32 -11.31 -4.50
C SER A 250 -21.87 -11.50 -3.05
N ARG A 251 -22.10 -10.47 -2.23
CA ARG A 251 -22.17 -10.55 -0.77
C ARG A 251 -23.64 -10.69 -0.41
N ASP A 252 -24.06 -11.90 -0.07
CA ASP A 252 -25.25 -12.31 0.69
C ASP A 252 -24.93 -13.78 1.08
N ASP A 253 -25.02 -14.31 2.30
CA ASP A 253 -25.93 -14.08 3.41
C ASP A 253 -25.27 -14.47 4.76
N VAL A 254 -25.70 -13.81 5.84
CA VAL A 254 -25.64 -14.33 7.22
C VAL A 254 -27.07 -14.33 7.75
N ALA A 255 -27.69 -15.51 7.92
CA ALA A 255 -28.62 -15.80 9.03
C ALA A 255 -28.98 -17.29 9.14
N SER A 256 -28.50 -17.89 10.24
CA SER A 256 -29.24 -18.77 11.16
C SER A 256 -29.59 -20.25 10.83
N SER A 257 -29.08 -21.09 11.75
CA SER A 257 -29.72 -22.24 12.45
C SER A 257 -29.86 -23.64 11.81
N GLY A 258 -29.10 -24.59 12.38
CA GLY A 258 -29.65 -25.83 12.96
C GLY A 258 -29.44 -27.15 12.20
N PRO A 259 -29.12 -28.29 12.86
CA PRO A 259 -28.45 -29.44 12.22
C PRO A 259 -29.36 -30.65 11.97
N SER A 260 -28.96 -31.56 11.06
CA SER A 260 -29.13 -33.03 11.18
C SER A 260 -28.53 -33.84 10.01
N ASN A 261 -27.51 -34.64 10.35
CA ASN A 261 -27.35 -36.09 10.19
C ASN A 261 -27.80 -36.88 8.92
N VAL A 262 -26.93 -37.87 8.62
CA VAL A 262 -27.13 -39.23 8.03
C VAL A 262 -26.80 -39.45 6.54
N HIS A 263 -25.63 -40.08 6.35
CA HIS A 263 -25.21 -41.23 5.50
C HIS A 263 -25.85 -41.60 4.13
N PRO A 264 -25.05 -42.28 3.25
CA PRO A 264 -25.32 -42.51 1.83
C PRO A 264 -26.00 -43.86 1.56
N PRO A 265 -26.21 -44.21 0.28
CA PRO A 265 -25.85 -45.57 -0.13
C PRO A 265 -25.14 -45.70 -1.48
N ASP A 266 -24.36 -46.77 -1.53
CA ASP A 266 -23.69 -47.42 -2.65
C ASP A 266 -24.65 -48.12 -3.64
N ALA A 267 -24.04 -48.49 -4.78
CA ALA A 267 -24.15 -49.78 -5.48
C ALA A 267 -24.82 -49.82 -6.87
N SER A 268 -23.95 -49.99 -7.87
CA SER A 268 -23.87 -51.14 -8.80
C SER A 268 -25.04 -51.46 -9.75
N THR A 269 -24.77 -51.42 -11.06
CA THR A 269 -24.79 -52.55 -12.03
C THR A 269 -24.70 -51.99 -13.48
N SER A 270 -23.70 -52.39 -14.29
CA SER A 270 -23.73 -53.49 -15.29
C SER A 270 -24.82 -53.27 -16.36
N ALA A 271 -24.65 -53.37 -17.68
CA ALA A 271 -23.64 -53.98 -18.52
C ALA A 271 -23.89 -53.61 -20.01
N THR A 272 -22.87 -53.79 -20.87
CA THR A 272 -22.91 -54.28 -22.28
C THR A 272 -23.83 -53.59 -23.31
N GLY A 273 -23.44 -53.19 -24.51
CA GLY A 273 -22.25 -53.46 -25.34
C GLY A 273 -22.67 -53.36 -26.82
N ARG A 274 -21.73 -53.12 -27.75
CA ARG A 274 -21.64 -53.79 -29.07
C ARG A 274 -20.47 -53.25 -29.89
N ILE A 275 -19.85 -54.20 -30.56
CA ILE A 275 -18.60 -54.15 -31.32
C ILE A 275 -18.90 -54.00 -32.81
N ARG A 276 -18.04 -53.27 -33.51
CA ARG A 276 -17.41 -53.53 -34.83
C ARG A 276 -17.51 -52.31 -35.76
N ASP A 277 -16.58 -51.98 -36.65
CA ASP A 277 -15.17 -52.30 -36.96
C ASP A 277 -15.04 -51.79 -38.41
N HIS A 278 -14.09 -50.91 -38.74
CA HIS A 278 -13.58 -50.67 -40.10
C HIS A 278 -12.47 -49.59 -40.06
N GLY A 279 -11.22 -50.04 -39.97
CA GLY A 279 -10.09 -49.35 -40.62
C GLY A 279 -10.00 -49.72 -42.12
N PRO A 280 -9.01 -49.23 -42.91
CA PRO A 280 -7.62 -49.09 -42.46
C PRO A 280 -6.76 -47.96 -43.10
N HIS A 281 -5.55 -47.85 -42.55
CA HIS A 281 -4.29 -47.32 -43.12
C HIS A 281 -3.99 -45.81 -43.14
N ARG A 282 -3.11 -45.37 -42.21
CA ARG A 282 -1.87 -44.67 -42.61
C ARG A 282 -0.75 -44.79 -41.55
N PHE A 283 0.28 -45.55 -41.94
CA PHE A 283 1.71 -45.54 -41.58
C PHE A 283 2.21 -44.72 -40.36
N GLU A 284 2.75 -45.44 -39.37
CA GLU A 284 3.87 -45.02 -38.51
C GLU A 284 5.12 -45.85 -38.88
N PRO A 285 6.34 -45.27 -38.80
CA PRO A 285 7.56 -46.06 -38.61
C PRO A 285 8.24 -45.76 -37.25
N TYR A 286 8.00 -46.68 -36.29
CA TYR A 286 8.84 -47.20 -35.17
C TYR A 286 9.44 -46.26 -34.08
N PRO A 287 9.80 -46.80 -32.88
CA PRO A 287 8.99 -47.58 -31.93
C PRO A 287 9.07 -47.04 -30.49
N LYS A 288 7.95 -47.01 -29.75
CA LYS A 288 7.98 -46.79 -28.30
C LYS A 288 8.37 -48.10 -27.60
N SER A 289 9.67 -48.28 -27.33
CA SER A 289 10.13 -49.30 -26.39
C SER A 289 9.98 -48.79 -24.96
N GLY A 290 9.35 -49.62 -24.12
CA GLY A 290 9.05 -49.32 -22.73
C GLY A 290 10.29 -49.20 -21.87
N ALA A 291 10.33 -48.18 -21.02
CA ALA A 291 11.21 -48.12 -19.87
C ALA A 291 10.52 -47.36 -18.73
N LYS A 292 10.30 -48.11 -17.65
CA LYS A 292 10.00 -47.72 -16.27
C LYS A 292 10.10 -46.20 -15.99
N GLN A 293 8.99 -45.60 -15.56
CA GLN A 293 8.94 -44.27 -14.96
C GLN A 293 9.84 -44.23 -13.71
N LYS A 294 11.12 -43.88 -13.89
CA LYS A 294 11.91 -43.25 -12.84
C LYS A 294 11.74 -41.75 -12.98
N ALA A 295 11.34 -41.09 -11.90
CA ALA A 295 11.28 -39.64 -11.80
C ALA A 295 12.62 -39.05 -12.28
N ARG A 296 12.62 -38.43 -13.46
CA ARG A 296 13.79 -37.68 -13.95
C ARG A 296 13.81 -36.36 -13.21
N VAL A 297 14.78 -36.21 -12.30
CA VAL A 297 15.27 -34.89 -11.88
C VAL A 297 15.61 -34.11 -13.16
N PRO A 298 15.10 -32.88 -13.36
CA PRO A 298 15.42 -32.10 -14.55
C PRO A 298 16.94 -31.86 -14.58
N LYS A 299 17.62 -32.34 -15.62
CA LYS A 299 19.00 -31.94 -15.90
C LYS A 299 18.98 -30.47 -16.30
N ILE A 300 19.52 -29.61 -15.44
CA ILE A 300 19.82 -28.20 -15.75
C ILE A 300 20.74 -28.20 -16.97
N ALA A 301 20.35 -27.52 -18.04
CA ALA A 301 21.21 -27.35 -19.20
C ALA A 301 22.43 -26.50 -18.81
N PRO A 302 23.65 -26.79 -19.30
CA PRO A 302 24.87 -26.06 -18.92
C PRO A 302 24.91 -24.58 -19.35
N THR A 303 23.85 -24.09 -20.01
CA THR A 303 23.64 -22.68 -20.39
C THR A 303 22.55 -21.98 -19.57
N GLU A 304 21.90 -22.68 -18.64
CA GLU A 304 20.87 -22.12 -17.78
C GLU A 304 21.56 -21.43 -16.59
N ARG A 305 21.79 -20.11 -16.73
CA ARG A 305 22.36 -19.27 -15.69
C ARG A 305 21.67 -19.53 -14.34
N SER A 306 22.45 -19.87 -13.30
CA SER A 306 21.91 -20.03 -11.95
C SER A 306 21.39 -18.67 -11.46
N LYS A 307 20.07 -18.58 -11.25
CA LYS A 307 19.45 -17.37 -10.66
C LYS A 307 19.86 -17.12 -9.20
N PHE A 308 20.55 -18.07 -8.59
CA PHE A 308 21.11 -17.98 -7.23
C PHE A 308 22.55 -17.44 -7.22
N GLN A 309 23.08 -17.07 -8.39
CA GLN A 309 24.36 -16.39 -8.53
C GLN A 309 24.16 -15.00 -9.13
N ASP A 310 24.91 -14.04 -8.62
CA ASP A 310 24.79 -12.66 -9.04
C ASP A 310 25.14 -12.47 -10.53
N LEU A 311 24.43 -11.57 -11.23
CA LEU A 311 24.74 -11.27 -12.63
C LEU A 311 26.01 -10.43 -12.72
N GLN A 312 27.05 -10.98 -13.34
CA GLN A 312 28.18 -10.18 -13.78
C GLN A 312 27.83 -9.52 -15.13
N HIS A 313 27.55 -8.22 -15.12
CA HIS A 313 27.26 -7.43 -16.32
C HIS A 313 27.59 -5.95 -16.08
N PRO A 314 28.19 -5.21 -17.05
CA PRO A 314 28.59 -3.81 -16.87
C PRO A 314 27.44 -2.89 -16.41
N PHE A 315 26.25 -3.11 -16.96
CA PHE A 315 25.05 -2.35 -16.57
C PHE A 315 24.41 -2.77 -15.25
N MET A 316 24.73 -3.94 -14.70
CA MET A 316 24.16 -4.35 -13.41
C MET A 316 24.86 -3.54 -12.30
N PRO A 317 24.11 -2.84 -11.43
CA PRO A 317 24.72 -2.11 -10.32
C PRO A 317 25.42 -3.07 -9.33
N PRO A 318 26.41 -2.57 -8.56
CA PRO A 318 27.14 -3.38 -7.61
C PRO A 318 26.20 -4.06 -6.60
N GLY A 319 26.39 -5.36 -6.39
CA GLY A 319 25.67 -6.11 -5.36
C GLY A 319 26.19 -5.83 -3.96
N ILE A 320 25.38 -6.14 -2.96
CA ILE A 320 25.76 -6.11 -1.55
C ILE A 320 26.40 -7.49 -1.22
N PRO A 321 27.68 -7.57 -0.80
CA PRO A 321 28.38 -8.85 -0.67
C PRO A 321 27.68 -9.86 0.24
N ALA A 322 27.20 -9.43 1.41
CA ALA A 322 26.52 -10.34 2.34
C ALA A 322 25.24 -10.95 1.74
N PHE A 323 24.49 -10.18 0.94
CA PHE A 323 23.32 -10.67 0.22
C PHE A 323 23.70 -11.64 -0.91
N GLN A 324 24.78 -11.36 -1.65
CA GLN A 324 25.30 -12.26 -2.68
C GLN A 324 25.71 -13.61 -2.10
N SER A 325 26.45 -13.60 -0.98
CA SER A 325 26.82 -14.82 -0.25
C SER A 325 25.60 -15.58 0.25
N ALA A 326 24.65 -14.90 0.89
CA ALA A 326 23.43 -15.53 1.37
C ALA A 326 22.63 -16.20 0.23
N LEU A 327 22.49 -15.54 -0.91
CA LEU A 327 21.76 -16.09 -2.06
C LEU A 327 22.44 -17.35 -2.63
N ALA A 328 23.76 -17.36 -2.70
CA ALA A 328 24.53 -18.51 -3.19
C ALA A 328 24.43 -19.73 -2.27
N GLU A 329 24.17 -19.50 -0.97
CA GLU A 329 24.06 -20.54 0.06
C GLU A 329 22.62 -21.07 0.25
N VAL A 330 21.64 -20.61 -0.54
CA VAL A 330 20.25 -21.11 -0.44
C VAL A 330 20.20 -22.62 -0.65
N ASP A 331 19.64 -23.32 0.33
CA ASP A 331 19.41 -24.76 0.26
C ASP A 331 18.22 -25.06 -0.65
N GLN A 332 18.53 -25.47 -1.87
CA GLN A 332 17.58 -25.87 -2.91
C GLN A 332 17.19 -27.34 -2.85
N THR A 333 17.71 -28.12 -1.87
CA THR A 333 17.33 -29.52 -1.69
C THR A 333 15.95 -29.66 -1.06
N GLN A 334 15.50 -28.64 -0.34
CA GLN A 334 14.14 -28.55 0.18
C GLN A 334 13.14 -28.29 -0.96
N PRO A 335 11.98 -28.97 -0.97
CA PRO A 335 11.02 -28.84 -2.05
C PRO A 335 10.46 -27.41 -2.09
N ALA A 336 10.77 -26.70 -3.17
CA ALA A 336 10.07 -25.48 -3.52
C ALA A 336 8.58 -25.78 -3.82
N PRO A 337 7.70 -24.76 -3.71
CA PRO A 337 6.32 -24.86 -4.19
C PRO A 337 6.28 -25.38 -5.63
N PHE A 338 5.23 -26.13 -5.97
CA PHE A 338 5.00 -26.60 -7.34
C PHE A 338 5.08 -25.44 -8.33
N ARG A 339 5.55 -25.70 -9.56
CA ARG A 339 5.80 -24.65 -10.58
C ARG A 339 4.61 -23.72 -10.80
N GLU A 340 3.38 -24.23 -10.68
CA GLU A 340 2.13 -23.48 -10.81
C GLU A 340 1.91 -22.46 -9.69
N HIS A 341 2.48 -22.71 -8.52
CA HIS A 341 2.42 -21.87 -7.32
C HIS A 341 3.64 -20.97 -7.15
N ARG A 342 4.58 -20.97 -8.12
CA ARG A 342 5.74 -20.08 -8.09
C ARG A 342 5.27 -18.63 -8.15
N TRP A 343 5.80 -17.80 -7.24
CA TRP A 343 5.47 -16.39 -7.21
C TRP A 343 5.98 -15.68 -8.47
N LYS A 344 5.15 -14.79 -8.98
CA LYS A 344 5.44 -13.94 -10.12
C LYS A 344 6.11 -12.64 -9.66
N TYR A 345 6.33 -11.68 -10.56
CA TYR A 345 7.04 -10.43 -10.29
C TYR A 345 6.11 -9.22 -10.47
N ALA A 346 6.02 -8.36 -9.48
CA ALA A 346 5.19 -7.15 -9.52
C ALA A 346 5.83 -6.00 -10.31
N ALA A 347 7.15 -6.02 -10.46
CA ALA A 347 7.92 -5.19 -11.39
C ALA A 347 8.90 -6.08 -12.17
N PRO A 348 9.42 -5.66 -13.33
CA PRO A 348 10.37 -6.47 -14.09
C PRO A 348 11.59 -6.90 -13.25
N GLU A 349 12.04 -8.14 -13.42
CA GLU A 349 13.32 -8.58 -12.85
C GLU A 349 14.47 -7.71 -13.42
N PRO A 350 15.38 -7.13 -12.62
CA PRO A 350 16.43 -6.24 -13.13
C PRO A 350 17.27 -6.84 -14.27
N ALA A 351 17.62 -8.12 -14.18
CA ALA A 351 18.36 -8.82 -15.22
C ALA A 351 17.58 -8.93 -16.54
N LEU A 352 16.24 -8.88 -16.53
CA LEU A 352 15.40 -8.97 -17.73
C LEU A 352 15.62 -7.79 -18.67
N LEU A 353 15.87 -6.59 -18.12
CA LEU A 353 16.08 -5.37 -18.91
C LEU A 353 17.38 -5.42 -19.73
N ILE A 354 18.44 -6.05 -19.20
CA ILE A 354 19.79 -6.01 -19.80
C ILE A 354 20.26 -7.31 -20.45
N THR A 355 19.54 -8.43 -20.26
CA THR A 355 19.94 -9.72 -20.86
C THR A 355 19.50 -9.91 -22.31
N ALA A 356 18.85 -8.90 -22.90
CA ALA A 356 18.50 -8.94 -24.32
C ALA A 356 19.77 -8.82 -25.18
N LYS A 357 19.95 -9.73 -26.16
CA LYS A 357 21.11 -9.72 -27.06
C LYS A 357 21.15 -8.52 -28.01
N ASN A 358 20.00 -7.90 -28.30
CA ASN A 358 19.91 -6.76 -29.21
C ASN A 358 19.89 -5.45 -28.38
N PRO A 359 20.85 -4.52 -28.58
CA PRO A 359 20.87 -3.21 -27.91
C PRO A 359 19.58 -2.40 -28.07
N GLU A 360 18.93 -2.42 -29.24
CA GLU A 360 17.66 -1.72 -29.44
C GLU A 360 16.53 -2.29 -28.57
N ARG A 361 16.61 -3.59 -28.25
CA ARG A 361 15.64 -4.25 -27.39
C ARG A 361 15.87 -3.89 -25.93
N VAL A 362 17.12 -3.74 -25.52
CA VAL A 362 17.48 -3.19 -24.19
C VAL A 362 16.92 -1.77 -24.05
N TRP A 363 17.09 -0.93 -25.08
CA TRP A 363 16.51 0.42 -25.10
C TRP A 363 14.99 0.40 -25.00
N ARG A 364 14.30 -0.42 -25.80
CA ARG A 364 12.84 -0.57 -25.70
C ARG A 364 12.39 -1.01 -24.31
N TYR A 365 13.12 -1.93 -23.68
CA TYR A 365 12.82 -2.37 -22.32
C TYR A 365 12.96 -1.24 -21.31
N LEU A 366 14.04 -0.48 -21.39
CA LEU A 366 14.27 0.67 -20.54
C LEU A 366 13.19 1.76 -20.77
N GLY A 367 12.96 2.17 -22.01
CA GLY A 367 12.02 3.24 -22.34
C GLY A 367 10.59 2.91 -21.91
N ASN A 368 10.12 1.69 -22.20
CA ASN A 368 8.79 1.26 -21.80
C ASN A 368 8.66 1.08 -20.29
N TRP A 369 9.72 0.62 -19.60
CA TRP A 369 9.76 0.62 -18.13
C TRP A 369 9.60 2.04 -17.57
N LEU A 370 10.39 2.99 -18.06
CA LEU A 370 10.37 4.38 -17.58
C LEU A 370 9.01 5.06 -17.83
N ARG A 371 8.34 4.76 -18.94
CA ARG A 371 6.99 5.24 -19.24
C ARG A 371 5.95 4.78 -18.20
N ILE A 372 5.99 3.50 -17.82
CA ILE A 372 5.04 2.95 -16.84
C ILE A 372 5.48 3.10 -15.39
N ARG A 373 6.73 3.51 -15.15
CA ARG A 373 7.35 3.56 -13.83
C ARG A 373 6.45 4.26 -12.82
N GLN A 374 6.04 5.49 -13.10
CA GLN A 374 5.22 6.27 -12.17
C GLN A 374 3.85 5.61 -11.89
N PRO A 375 3.02 5.27 -12.90
CA PRO A 375 1.77 4.54 -12.69
C PRO A 375 1.93 3.22 -11.95
N LEU A 376 2.94 2.41 -12.27
CA LEU A 376 3.15 1.13 -11.60
C LEU A 376 3.54 1.33 -10.13
N LEU A 377 4.48 2.23 -9.84
CA LEU A 377 4.90 2.51 -8.45
C LEU A 377 3.75 3.07 -7.62
N TRP A 378 2.86 3.87 -8.21
CA TRP A 378 1.63 4.31 -7.57
C TRP A 378 0.72 3.13 -7.23
N ILE A 379 0.46 2.19 -8.16
CA ILE A 379 -0.32 0.97 -7.84
C ILE A 379 0.31 0.18 -6.69
N LEU A 380 1.63 0.03 -6.70
CA LEU A 380 2.38 -0.71 -5.67
C LEU A 380 2.33 -0.03 -4.29
N ASP A 381 2.17 1.29 -4.21
CA ASP A 381 2.06 2.02 -2.94
C ASP A 381 0.69 1.85 -2.24
N GLN A 382 -0.38 1.67 -3.03
CA GLN A 382 -1.75 1.68 -2.50
C GLN A 382 -2.04 0.47 -1.62
N ASP A 383 -1.70 -0.73 -2.10
CA ASP A 383 -1.68 -2.01 -1.40
C ASP A 383 -1.18 -3.06 -2.40
N SER A 384 -0.41 -4.05 -1.98
CA SER A 384 -0.03 -5.14 -2.88
C SER A 384 -1.20 -6.06 -3.24
N SER A 385 -2.30 -6.04 -2.48
CA SER A 385 -3.57 -6.62 -2.92
C SER A 385 -4.29 -5.78 -4.00
N SER A 386 -3.97 -4.47 -4.11
CA SER A 386 -4.55 -3.53 -5.10
C SER A 386 -4.27 -3.97 -6.53
N MET A 387 -3.07 -4.50 -6.78
CA MET A 387 -2.69 -5.09 -8.07
C MET A 387 -3.68 -6.17 -8.51
N GLN A 388 -3.96 -7.15 -7.65
CA GLN A 388 -4.90 -8.23 -7.93
C GLN A 388 -6.33 -7.72 -8.12
N LYS A 389 -6.75 -6.76 -7.28
CA LYS A 389 -8.07 -6.13 -7.34
C LYS A 389 -8.31 -5.38 -8.66
N ARG A 390 -7.26 -4.77 -9.25
CA ARG A 390 -7.31 -4.10 -10.56
C ARG A 390 -7.11 -5.04 -11.76
N GLY A 391 -7.12 -6.35 -11.53
CA GLY A 391 -6.89 -7.36 -12.58
C GLY A 391 -5.43 -7.45 -13.05
N VAL A 392 -4.50 -6.71 -12.44
CA VAL A 392 -3.06 -6.78 -12.73
C VAL A 392 -2.38 -7.66 -11.70
N GLY A 393 -2.44 -8.97 -11.89
CA GLY A 393 -1.60 -9.87 -11.10
C GLY A 393 -0.11 -9.63 -11.38
N PRO A 394 0.80 -9.93 -10.43
CA PRO A 394 2.22 -10.02 -10.72
C PRO A 394 2.46 -10.90 -11.96
N LEU A 395 3.41 -10.53 -12.81
CA LEU A 395 3.64 -11.15 -14.12
C LEU A 395 4.86 -12.09 -14.11
N ASN A 396 4.83 -13.11 -14.94
CA ASN A 396 6.00 -13.96 -15.16
C ASN A 396 7.03 -13.29 -16.10
N PRO A 397 8.29 -13.75 -16.14
CA PRO A 397 9.32 -13.13 -16.99
C PRO A 397 9.03 -13.13 -18.50
N SER A 398 8.14 -13.98 -18.99
CA SER A 398 7.75 -13.97 -20.42
C SER A 398 6.70 -12.90 -20.69
N GLU A 399 5.71 -12.74 -19.80
CA GLU A 399 4.71 -11.67 -19.85
C GLU A 399 5.37 -10.30 -19.75
N TRP A 400 6.31 -10.11 -18.80
CA TRP A 400 7.09 -8.87 -18.70
C TRP A 400 7.87 -8.55 -19.96
N ARG A 401 8.49 -9.56 -20.60
CA ARG A 401 9.22 -9.35 -21.86
C ARG A 401 8.30 -8.98 -23.01
N GLU A 402 7.07 -9.51 -23.03
CA GLU A 402 6.08 -9.18 -24.06
C GLU A 402 5.58 -7.75 -23.89
N PHE A 403 5.31 -7.32 -22.66
CA PHE A 403 4.94 -5.94 -22.35
C PHE A 403 6.06 -4.94 -22.67
N LEU A 404 7.26 -5.17 -22.15
CA LEU A 404 8.38 -4.24 -22.32
C LEU A 404 8.87 -4.15 -23.77
N ASN A 405 8.64 -5.18 -24.60
CA ASN A 405 9.00 -5.14 -26.03
C ASN A 405 7.91 -4.50 -26.90
N PHE A 406 6.90 -3.88 -26.29
CA PHE A 406 5.77 -3.31 -27.00
C PHE A 406 6.20 -2.19 -27.95
N SER A 407 5.49 -2.11 -29.09
CA SER A 407 5.49 -0.99 -30.03
C SER A 407 4.12 -0.90 -30.70
N ALA A 408 3.72 0.30 -31.15
CA ALA A 408 2.41 0.50 -31.78
C ALA A 408 2.21 -0.39 -33.03
N ILE A 409 3.28 -0.60 -33.80
CA ILE A 409 3.31 -1.49 -34.97
C ILE A 409 3.08 -2.95 -34.55
N GLY A 410 3.74 -3.37 -33.47
CA GLY A 410 3.64 -4.73 -32.94
C GLY A 410 2.27 -5.08 -32.38
N LEU A 411 1.49 -4.09 -31.93
CA LEU A 411 0.10 -4.29 -31.50
C LEU A 411 -0.82 -4.47 -32.70
N LYS A 412 -0.74 -3.58 -33.71
CA LYS A 412 -1.54 -3.67 -34.95
C LYS A 412 -1.38 -5.03 -35.64
N GLU A 413 -0.15 -5.55 -35.70
CA GLU A 413 0.11 -6.90 -36.20
C GLU A 413 -0.45 -8.02 -35.32
N SER A 414 -0.49 -7.81 -34.00
CA SER A 414 -1.02 -8.81 -33.06
C SER A 414 -2.55 -8.83 -33.02
N THR A 415 -3.22 -7.75 -33.44
CA THR A 415 -4.68 -7.72 -33.58
C THR A 415 -5.16 -8.60 -34.73
N THR A 416 -4.36 -8.72 -35.80
CA THR A 416 -4.69 -9.53 -36.98
C THR A 416 -4.22 -10.99 -36.87
N LYS A 417 -3.17 -11.27 -36.10
CA LYS A 417 -2.60 -12.62 -35.93
C LYS A 417 -3.25 -13.37 -34.75
N GLN A 418 -3.68 -14.61 -34.96
CA GLN A 418 -4.24 -15.51 -33.92
C GLN A 418 -3.20 -16.45 -33.30
N THR A 419 -1.91 -16.07 -33.31
CA THR A 419 -0.87 -16.88 -32.69
C THR A 419 -0.93 -16.78 -31.17
N HIS A 420 -0.50 -17.82 -30.45
CA HIS A 420 -0.44 -17.82 -28.99
C HIS A 420 0.35 -16.62 -28.43
N HIS A 421 1.43 -16.22 -29.11
CA HIS A 421 2.22 -15.03 -28.76
C HIS A 421 1.45 -13.70 -28.97
N ALA A 422 0.68 -13.59 -30.06
CA ALA A 422 -0.13 -12.40 -30.32
C ALA A 422 -1.27 -12.24 -29.30
N ILE A 423 -1.94 -13.36 -28.95
CA ILE A 423 -2.99 -13.40 -27.93
C ILE A 423 -2.42 -13.02 -26.56
N ARG A 424 -1.27 -13.59 -26.15
CA ARG A 424 -0.66 -13.27 -24.85
C ARG A 424 -0.26 -11.79 -24.76
N ARG A 425 0.38 -11.26 -25.81
CA ARG A 425 0.74 -9.83 -25.87
C ARG A 425 -0.48 -8.93 -25.69
N ARG A 426 -1.59 -9.23 -26.37
CA ARG A 426 -2.84 -8.46 -26.27
C ARG A 426 -3.38 -8.47 -24.84
N LYS A 427 -3.48 -9.65 -24.20
CA LYS A 427 -3.96 -9.79 -22.82
C LYS A 427 -3.12 -9.01 -21.81
N VAL A 428 -1.79 -9.05 -21.95
CA VAL A 428 -0.90 -8.29 -21.05
C VAL A 428 -1.09 -6.80 -21.25
N PHE A 429 -1.29 -6.33 -22.48
CA PHE A 429 -1.53 -4.92 -22.75
C PHE A 429 -2.89 -4.43 -22.21
N GLU A 430 -3.96 -5.18 -22.47
CA GLU A 430 -5.32 -4.90 -21.95
C GLU A 430 -5.32 -4.83 -20.42
N MET A 431 -4.56 -5.70 -19.75
CA MET A 431 -4.38 -5.68 -18.30
C MET A 431 -3.80 -4.34 -17.81
N PHE A 432 -2.77 -3.80 -18.47
CA PHE A 432 -2.20 -2.50 -18.09
C PHE A 432 -3.10 -1.31 -18.47
N GLN A 433 -3.82 -1.39 -19.59
CA GLN A 433 -4.83 -0.38 -19.95
C GLN A 433 -5.90 -0.28 -18.86
N LEU A 434 -6.41 -1.43 -18.40
CA LEU A 434 -7.37 -1.50 -17.31
C LEU A 434 -6.80 -0.96 -16.00
N ALA A 435 -5.57 -1.35 -15.65
CA ALA A 435 -4.90 -0.90 -14.43
C ALA A 435 -4.76 0.61 -14.33
N PHE A 436 -4.37 1.22 -15.45
CA PHE A 436 -4.00 2.61 -15.53
C PHE A 436 -5.17 3.50 -15.96
N GLY A 437 -6.27 2.93 -16.43
CA GLY A 437 -7.41 3.68 -16.97
C GLY A 437 -7.02 4.51 -18.19
N ALA A 438 -6.12 4.00 -19.03
CA ALA A 438 -5.56 4.73 -20.15
C ALA A 438 -5.59 3.88 -21.42
N ASP A 439 -6.28 4.37 -22.46
CA ASP A 439 -6.39 3.65 -23.73
C ASP A 439 -5.04 3.55 -24.47
N ASN A 440 -4.11 4.47 -24.22
CA ASN A 440 -2.80 4.54 -24.88
C ASN A 440 -1.64 4.50 -23.86
N VAL A 441 -1.55 3.43 -23.06
CA VAL A 441 -0.50 3.22 -22.03
C VAL A 441 0.93 3.40 -22.55
N LEU A 442 1.18 3.08 -23.81
CA LEU A 442 2.50 3.18 -24.44
C LEU A 442 2.38 3.91 -25.77
N ASP A 443 2.24 5.23 -25.72
CA ASP A 443 2.43 6.08 -26.89
C ASP A 443 3.93 6.22 -27.17
N ASP A 444 4.36 5.78 -28.35
CA ASP A 444 5.75 5.92 -28.82
C ASP A 444 6.15 7.41 -28.96
N SER A 445 5.18 8.34 -28.97
CA SER A 445 5.42 9.80 -29.03
C SER A 445 5.83 10.43 -27.70
N ALA A 446 5.57 9.78 -26.56
CA ALA A 446 5.87 10.34 -25.25
C ALA A 446 7.38 10.33 -24.98
N GLU A 447 7.93 11.51 -24.65
CA GLU A 447 9.31 11.68 -24.22
C GLU A 447 9.59 10.81 -22.99
N VAL A 448 10.67 10.04 -23.04
CA VAL A 448 11.11 9.21 -21.92
C VAL A 448 12.00 10.05 -21.02
N GLN A 449 11.72 10.06 -19.72
CA GLN A 449 12.51 10.83 -18.74
C GLN A 449 13.02 9.96 -17.59
N TRP A 450 14.19 10.32 -17.06
CA TRP A 450 14.73 9.79 -15.82
C TRP A 450 14.96 10.93 -14.84
N LEU A 451 14.21 10.95 -13.73
CA LEU A 451 14.27 12.00 -12.71
C LEU A 451 14.17 13.43 -13.28
N GLY A 452 13.26 13.62 -14.24
CA GLY A 452 13.02 14.90 -14.92
C GLY A 452 14.00 15.22 -16.05
N GLN A 453 15.02 14.40 -16.29
CA GLN A 453 15.95 14.56 -17.41
C GLN A 453 15.44 13.79 -18.64
N PRO A 454 15.26 14.44 -19.79
CA PRO A 454 14.85 13.75 -21.02
C PRO A 454 15.96 12.82 -21.53
N LEU A 455 15.57 11.63 -21.98
CA LEU A 455 16.47 10.76 -22.73
C LEU A 455 16.17 10.92 -24.22
N LEU A 456 17.12 11.48 -24.98
CA LEU A 456 16.91 11.86 -26.37
C LEU A 456 17.14 10.69 -27.35
N SER A 457 18.04 9.75 -27.02
CA SER A 457 18.32 8.62 -27.91
C SER A 457 18.83 7.36 -27.19
N SER A 458 18.69 6.20 -27.87
CA SER A 458 19.22 4.92 -27.39
C SER A 458 20.74 4.88 -27.29
N THR A 459 21.43 5.71 -28.08
CA THR A 459 22.88 5.87 -28.10
C THR A 459 23.42 6.68 -26.91
N GLU A 460 22.55 7.42 -26.21
CA GLU A 460 22.91 8.25 -25.05
C GLU A 460 22.73 7.54 -23.70
N VAL A 461 22.29 6.28 -23.69
CA VAL A 461 22.17 5.52 -22.44
C VAL A 461 23.55 5.21 -21.89
N SER A 462 23.99 6.05 -20.94
CA SER A 462 25.21 5.81 -20.20
C SER A 462 25.07 4.55 -19.33
N GLN A 463 26.21 3.90 -19.08
CA GLN A 463 26.27 2.79 -18.12
C GLN A 463 25.73 3.20 -16.76
N GLU A 464 26.03 4.43 -16.33
CA GLU A 464 25.58 4.98 -15.07
C GLU A 464 24.06 5.07 -14.99
N LEU A 465 23.40 5.67 -16.00
CA LEU A 465 21.94 5.80 -16.02
C LEU A 465 21.27 4.42 -15.90
N MET A 466 21.76 3.43 -16.67
CA MET A 466 21.22 2.08 -16.59
C MET A 466 21.40 1.47 -15.19
N GLN A 467 22.58 1.65 -14.59
CA GLN A 467 22.84 1.17 -13.23
C GLN A 467 21.92 1.85 -12.20
N GLN A 468 21.63 3.15 -12.34
CA GLN A 468 20.71 3.88 -11.47
C GLN A 468 19.27 3.31 -11.57
N VAL A 469 18.76 3.11 -12.79
CA VAL A 469 17.43 2.55 -13.03
C VAL A 469 17.31 1.13 -12.49
N LEU A 470 18.31 0.28 -12.73
CA LEU A 470 18.32 -1.09 -12.21
C LEU A 470 18.48 -1.14 -10.69
N CYS A 471 19.14 -0.15 -10.08
CA CYS A 471 19.25 -0.04 -8.64
C CYS A 471 17.88 0.25 -8.02
N GLU A 472 17.13 1.21 -8.57
CA GLU A 472 15.75 1.46 -8.14
C GLU A 472 14.87 0.23 -8.35
N LEU A 473 14.90 -0.38 -9.54
CA LEU A 473 14.08 -1.56 -9.84
C LEU A 473 14.38 -2.73 -8.89
N SER A 474 15.64 -2.89 -8.49
CA SER A 474 16.06 -3.87 -7.48
C SER A 474 15.48 -3.54 -6.09
N ALA A 475 15.52 -2.28 -5.68
CA ALA A 475 14.95 -1.84 -4.40
C ALA A 475 13.42 -1.99 -4.37
N VAL A 476 12.73 -1.65 -5.47
CA VAL A 476 11.28 -1.82 -5.63
C VAL A 476 10.91 -3.30 -5.55
N GLY A 477 11.60 -4.15 -6.31
CA GLY A 477 11.38 -5.60 -6.29
C GLY A 477 11.58 -6.20 -4.89
N PHE A 478 12.70 -5.88 -4.25
CA PHE A 478 13.01 -6.34 -2.89
C PHE A 478 11.94 -5.92 -1.87
N ARG A 479 11.50 -4.66 -1.92
CA ARG A 479 10.49 -4.13 -0.99
C ARG A 479 9.14 -4.81 -1.15
N TYR A 480 8.69 -5.01 -2.39
CA TYR A 480 7.45 -5.72 -2.67
C TYR A 480 7.55 -7.17 -2.18
N GLU A 481 8.63 -7.85 -2.52
CA GLU A 481 8.87 -9.24 -2.14
C GLU A 481 8.95 -9.45 -0.64
N LEU A 482 9.60 -8.53 0.09
CA LEU A 482 9.63 -8.55 1.56
C LEU A 482 8.23 -8.36 2.16
N THR A 483 7.41 -7.49 1.57
CA THR A 483 6.03 -7.23 2.02
C THR A 483 5.15 -8.47 1.81
N GLU A 484 5.21 -9.08 0.62
CA GLU A 484 4.47 -10.32 0.32
C GLU A 484 4.91 -11.48 1.21
N LEU A 485 6.22 -11.64 1.40
CA LEU A 485 6.77 -12.70 2.24
C LEU A 485 6.31 -12.57 3.69
N ASP A 486 6.36 -11.35 4.24
CA ASP A 486 5.87 -11.11 5.60
C ASP A 486 4.36 -11.35 5.73
N ARG A 487 3.57 -10.97 4.72
CA ARG A 487 2.13 -11.26 4.70
C ARG A 487 1.84 -12.75 4.65
N TYR A 488 2.61 -13.50 3.84
CA TYR A 488 2.48 -14.95 3.69
C TYR A 488 2.84 -15.71 4.98
N LEU A 489 3.94 -15.33 5.63
CA LEU A 489 4.46 -16.03 6.82
C LEU A 489 3.80 -15.61 8.13
N VAL A 490 3.21 -14.41 8.16
CA VAL A 490 2.48 -13.89 9.33
C VAL A 490 1.03 -13.58 8.92
N PRO A 491 0.24 -14.61 8.53
CA PRO A 491 -1.18 -14.46 8.27
C PRO A 491 -1.91 -14.19 9.58
N THR A 492 -3.04 -13.49 9.54
CA THR A 492 -3.64 -12.99 10.77
C THR A 492 -5.02 -13.55 11.07
N SER A 493 -5.30 -13.79 12.36
CA SER A 493 -6.54 -14.41 12.84
C SER A 493 -7.40 -13.58 13.80
N SER A 494 -7.11 -12.28 14.06
CA SER A 494 -7.89 -11.53 15.07
C SER A 494 -8.05 -10.00 14.93
N GLU A 495 -7.12 -9.24 14.32
CA GLU A 495 -7.26 -7.77 14.17
C GLU A 495 -8.05 -7.33 12.91
N PRO A 496 -8.41 -6.03 12.75
CA PRO A 496 -8.85 -5.51 11.45
C PRO A 496 -7.71 -5.55 10.41
N TYR A 497 -8.02 -5.98 9.19
CA TYR A 497 -7.03 -6.15 8.10
C TYR A 497 -6.20 -4.88 7.82
N GLU A 498 -6.87 -3.73 7.68
CA GLU A 498 -6.23 -2.46 7.30
C GLU A 498 -5.23 -1.94 8.34
N LEU A 499 -5.55 -2.06 9.64
CA LEU A 499 -4.65 -1.64 10.72
C LEU A 499 -3.34 -2.41 10.64
N ARG A 500 -3.42 -3.72 10.37
CA ARG A 500 -2.24 -4.56 10.22
C ARG A 500 -1.45 -4.26 8.98
N GLU A 501 -2.10 -4.04 7.84
CA GLU A 501 -1.39 -3.68 6.61
C GLU A 501 -0.70 -2.33 6.77
N ALA A 502 -1.30 -1.36 7.46
CA ALA A 502 -0.63 -0.11 7.84
C ALA A 502 0.58 -0.34 8.75
N MET A 503 0.44 -1.16 9.81
CA MET A 503 1.56 -1.51 10.68
C MET A 503 2.68 -2.24 9.93
N ARG A 504 2.34 -3.20 9.05
CA ARG A 504 3.28 -3.93 8.21
C ARG A 504 4.02 -2.97 7.30
N ARG A 505 3.31 -2.10 6.57
CA ARG A 505 3.92 -1.08 5.70
C ARG A 505 4.91 -0.22 6.48
N ARG A 506 4.56 0.22 7.69
CA ARG A 506 5.47 1.01 8.54
C ARG A 506 6.71 0.23 8.99
N MET A 507 6.56 -1.04 9.38
CA MET A 507 7.72 -1.89 9.72
C MET A 507 8.65 -2.07 8.52
N ILE A 508 8.07 -2.36 7.34
CA ILE A 508 8.82 -2.51 6.09
C ILE A 508 9.51 -1.20 5.70
N GLN A 509 8.82 -0.06 5.81
CA GLN A 509 9.38 1.27 5.53
C GLN A 509 10.65 1.55 6.32
N LYS A 510 10.75 1.11 7.59
CA LYS A 510 11.94 1.32 8.44
C LYS A 510 13.19 0.60 7.93
N VAL A 511 13.05 -0.40 7.05
CA VAL A 511 14.20 -1.05 6.40
C VAL A 511 14.88 -0.11 5.41
N PHE A 512 14.16 0.87 4.86
CA PHE A 512 14.62 1.72 3.77
C PHE A 512 14.97 3.14 4.24
N PRO A 513 16.07 3.74 3.73
CA PRO A 513 16.52 5.08 4.14
C PRO A 513 15.50 6.19 3.89
N SER A 514 14.83 6.17 2.74
CA SER A 514 13.96 7.27 2.33
C SER A 514 12.71 7.42 3.20
N LYS A 515 12.37 6.40 4.03
CA LYS A 515 11.11 6.24 4.82
C LYS A 515 9.81 6.35 4.00
N ARG A 516 9.92 6.85 2.76
CA ARG A 516 8.93 7.04 1.72
C ARG A 516 8.60 5.74 1.01
N SER A 517 7.49 5.71 0.28
CA SER A 517 7.10 4.57 -0.53
C SER A 517 7.89 4.49 -1.84
N PHE A 518 7.72 3.42 -2.62
CA PHE A 518 8.50 2.91 -3.76
C PHE A 518 9.15 3.90 -4.76
N LEU A 519 8.80 5.19 -4.76
CA LEU A 519 9.27 6.20 -5.70
C LEU A 519 10.62 6.83 -5.30
N LEU A 520 11.59 6.76 -6.21
CA LEU A 520 12.81 7.59 -6.16
C LEU A 520 12.53 8.97 -6.78
N GLU A 521 12.58 10.04 -5.98
CA GLU A 521 12.37 11.42 -6.46
C GLU A 521 13.67 12.11 -6.91
N ALA A 522 14.79 11.76 -6.27
CA ALA A 522 16.10 12.31 -6.54
C ALA A 522 17.17 11.24 -6.33
N LEU A 523 18.33 11.44 -6.94
CA LEU A 523 19.48 10.55 -6.72
C LEU A 523 19.92 10.62 -5.24
N PRO A 524 20.24 9.48 -4.60
CA PRO A 524 20.76 9.49 -3.24
C PRO A 524 22.12 10.21 -3.21
N ALA A 525 22.46 10.83 -2.08
CA ALA A 525 23.76 11.50 -1.91
C ALA A 525 24.89 10.52 -1.51
N LYS A 526 24.54 9.43 -0.83
CA LYS A 526 25.43 8.36 -0.39
C LYS A 526 24.71 7.01 -0.42
N ASN A 527 25.46 5.90 -0.35
CA ASN A 527 24.84 4.59 -0.12
C ASN A 527 24.35 4.48 1.34
N GLU A 528 23.06 4.20 1.55
CA GLU A 528 22.43 4.21 2.88
C GLU A 528 21.62 2.94 3.18
N GLY A 529 21.26 2.76 4.45
CA GLY A 529 20.47 1.63 4.92
C GLY A 529 21.18 0.31 4.68
N LEU A 530 20.47 -0.72 4.18
CA LEU A 530 21.10 -2.01 3.88
C LEU A 530 22.20 -1.93 2.80
N ALA A 531 22.22 -0.88 1.98
CA ALA A 531 23.20 -0.69 0.93
C ALA A 531 24.46 0.06 1.39
N ALA A 532 24.48 0.63 2.60
CA ALA A 532 25.60 1.46 3.09
C ALA A 532 26.95 0.73 3.01
N LEU A 533 28.06 1.45 2.84
CA LEU A 533 29.38 0.83 2.73
C LEU A 533 29.85 0.30 4.09
N ASP A 534 29.79 1.13 5.13
CA ASP A 534 30.08 0.75 6.52
C ASP A 534 28.90 -0.04 7.11
N ILE A 535 29.19 -1.16 7.78
CA ILE A 535 28.20 -1.99 8.46
C ILE A 535 27.51 -1.26 9.61
N ARG A 536 28.20 -0.29 10.25
CA ARG A 536 27.62 0.54 11.32
C ARG A 536 26.46 1.40 10.80
N ASP A 537 26.60 1.92 9.59
CA ASP A 537 25.56 2.71 8.93
C ASP A 537 24.36 1.85 8.48
N ARG A 538 24.51 0.51 8.45
CA ARG A 538 23.40 -0.42 8.17
C ARG A 538 22.58 -0.77 9.41
N ALA A 539 23.06 -0.46 10.62
CA ALA A 539 22.52 -1.00 11.86
C ALA A 539 21.01 -0.75 12.04
N GLU A 540 20.52 0.45 11.73
CA GLU A 540 19.08 0.77 11.84
C GLU A 540 18.22 -0.05 10.87
N SER A 541 18.61 -0.08 9.59
CA SER A 541 17.90 -0.87 8.56
C SER A 541 17.98 -2.37 8.82
N LEU A 542 19.12 -2.84 9.32
CA LEU A 542 19.35 -4.24 9.65
C LEU A 542 18.50 -4.65 10.85
N GLU A 543 18.41 -3.80 11.88
CA GLU A 543 17.51 -4.03 13.02
C GLU A 543 16.05 -4.05 12.58
N ALA A 544 15.64 -3.12 11.72
CA ALA A 544 14.29 -3.10 11.17
C ALA A 544 13.96 -4.40 10.42
N LEU A 545 14.89 -4.91 9.59
CA LEU A 545 14.73 -6.17 8.88
C LEU A 545 14.72 -7.36 9.85
N ARG A 546 15.59 -7.38 10.86
CA ARG A 546 15.63 -8.40 11.91
C ARG A 546 14.30 -8.48 12.65
N LEU A 547 13.71 -7.34 13.02
CA LEU A 547 12.42 -7.29 13.72
C LEU A 547 11.26 -7.85 12.87
N ILE A 548 11.29 -7.64 11.55
CA ILE A 548 10.33 -8.25 10.63
C ILE A 548 10.48 -9.77 10.64
N ILE A 549 11.71 -10.25 10.37
CA ILE A 549 12.04 -11.68 10.26
C ILE A 549 11.81 -12.43 11.58
N SER A 550 12.00 -11.75 12.72
CA SER A 550 11.79 -12.32 14.06
C SER A 550 10.34 -12.79 14.32
N ARG A 551 9.38 -12.32 13.52
CA ARG A 551 7.98 -12.74 13.59
C ARG A 551 7.68 -14.00 12.77
N TRP A 552 8.60 -14.41 11.91
CA TRP A 552 8.39 -15.57 11.03
C TRP A 552 8.55 -16.89 11.79
N PRO A 553 7.84 -17.95 11.40
CA PRO A 553 7.81 -19.21 12.17
C PRO A 553 9.16 -19.94 12.22
N CYS A 554 10.01 -19.78 11.20
CA CYS A 554 11.24 -20.57 11.03
C CYS A 554 12.53 -19.80 11.36
N VAL A 555 12.45 -18.71 12.13
CA VAL A 555 13.61 -17.88 12.46
C VAL A 555 14.45 -18.49 13.61
N PRO A 556 15.79 -18.53 13.50
CA PRO A 556 16.65 -18.99 14.59
C PRO A 556 16.52 -18.16 15.87
N THR A 557 16.59 -18.81 17.04
CA THR A 557 16.42 -18.16 18.35
C THR A 557 17.42 -17.02 18.60
N HIS A 558 18.65 -17.15 18.09
CA HIS A 558 19.71 -16.15 18.24
C HIS A 558 19.44 -14.88 17.41
N VAL A 559 18.71 -14.98 16.28
CA VAL A 559 18.22 -13.82 15.51
C VAL A 559 17.02 -13.19 16.22
N LYS A 560 16.09 -14.03 16.67
CA LYS A 560 14.84 -13.60 17.32
C LYS A 560 15.07 -12.84 18.63
N SER A 561 15.95 -13.38 19.48
CA SER A 561 16.17 -12.90 20.84
C SER A 561 17.44 -12.05 20.98
N SER A 562 17.95 -11.52 19.86
CA SER A 562 19.13 -10.66 19.88
C SER A 562 18.83 -9.31 20.55
N VAL A 563 19.89 -8.71 21.12
CA VAL A 563 19.85 -7.32 21.60
C VAL A 563 19.69 -6.35 20.41
N PRO A 564 19.09 -5.17 20.61
CA PRO A 564 18.90 -4.21 19.52
C PRO A 564 20.20 -3.81 18.84
N LEU A 565 20.25 -3.91 17.51
CA LEU A 565 21.49 -3.68 16.74
C LEU A 565 21.95 -2.22 16.67
N THR A 566 21.10 -1.29 17.11
CA THR A 566 21.37 0.16 17.14
C THR A 566 22.21 0.60 18.35
N GLY A 567 22.53 -0.31 19.28
CA GLY A 567 23.43 -0.04 20.40
C GLY A 567 24.92 -0.06 20.02
N ALA A 568 25.80 0.09 21.02
CA ALA A 568 27.24 -0.06 20.87
C ALA A 568 27.63 -1.54 20.67
N ILE A 569 27.32 -2.10 19.50
CA ILE A 569 27.63 -3.49 19.15
C ILE A 569 28.99 -3.57 18.44
N PRO A 570 29.85 -4.55 18.78
CA PRO A 570 31.07 -4.82 18.03
C PRO A 570 30.80 -5.10 16.55
N VAL A 571 31.64 -4.56 15.67
CA VAL A 571 31.53 -4.72 14.19
C VAL A 571 31.37 -6.18 13.76
N ILE A 572 32.16 -7.09 14.35
CA ILE A 572 32.11 -8.53 14.05
C ILE A 572 30.73 -9.13 14.36
N ALA A 573 30.11 -8.71 15.45
CA ALA A 573 28.78 -9.18 15.84
C ALA A 573 27.69 -8.63 14.90
N LEU A 574 27.83 -7.38 14.43
CA LEU A 574 26.95 -6.82 13.41
C LEU A 574 27.07 -7.57 12.07
N GLU A 575 28.29 -7.86 11.62
CA GLU A 575 28.52 -8.63 10.39
C GLU A 575 27.97 -10.06 10.49
N GLN A 576 28.12 -10.69 11.66
CA GLN A 576 27.55 -12.02 11.89
C GLN A 576 26.01 -11.97 11.84
N MET A 577 25.40 -11.00 12.52
CA MET A 577 23.95 -10.84 12.47
C MET A 577 23.44 -10.52 11.06
N GLU A 578 24.15 -9.68 10.30
CA GLU A 578 23.81 -9.37 8.91
C GLU A 578 23.74 -10.64 8.06
N ARG A 579 24.77 -11.49 8.15
CA ARG A 579 24.82 -12.76 7.42
C ARG A 579 23.63 -13.65 7.79
N GLU A 580 23.33 -13.81 9.07
CA GLU A 580 22.23 -14.67 9.53
C GLU A 580 20.86 -14.14 9.11
N VAL A 581 20.62 -12.83 9.26
CA VAL A 581 19.38 -12.17 8.86
C VAL A 581 19.14 -12.30 7.35
N PHE A 582 20.17 -12.08 6.53
CA PHE A 582 20.05 -12.19 5.08
C PHE A 582 19.85 -13.64 4.62
N LYS A 583 20.54 -14.61 5.24
CA LYS A 583 20.31 -16.04 5.01
C LYS A 583 18.87 -16.46 5.32
N CYS A 584 18.35 -16.02 6.47
CA CYS A 584 16.96 -16.27 6.85
C CYS A 584 15.99 -15.71 5.80
N TYR A 585 16.23 -14.48 5.33
CA TYR A 585 15.40 -13.85 4.30
C TYR A 585 15.37 -14.66 3.00
N VAL A 586 16.54 -14.96 2.41
CA VAL A 586 16.59 -15.62 1.09
C VAL A 586 16.09 -17.07 1.15
N GLN A 587 16.33 -17.78 2.26
CA GLN A 587 15.84 -19.15 2.44
C GLN A 587 14.32 -19.18 2.62
N ALA A 588 13.77 -18.29 3.47
CA ALA A 588 12.33 -18.18 3.65
C ALA A 588 11.64 -17.77 2.34
N PHE A 589 12.24 -16.85 1.58
CA PHE A 589 11.73 -16.47 0.27
C PHE A 589 11.73 -17.66 -0.71
N TRP A 590 12.82 -18.43 -0.79
CA TRP A 590 12.84 -19.64 -1.63
C TRP A 590 11.73 -20.62 -1.26
N GLY A 591 11.55 -20.90 0.03
CA GLY A 591 10.52 -21.81 0.52
C GLY A 591 9.09 -21.35 0.21
N ALA A 592 8.83 -20.03 0.24
CA ALA A 592 7.51 -19.48 -0.05
C ALA A 592 7.25 -19.23 -1.55
N ALA A 593 8.24 -18.70 -2.26
CA ALA A 593 8.09 -18.18 -3.61
C ALA A 593 8.52 -19.16 -4.71
N GLY A 594 9.39 -20.14 -4.40
CA GLY A 594 9.90 -21.12 -5.37
C GLY A 594 10.79 -20.54 -6.47
N ARG A 595 11.42 -19.38 -6.21
CA ARG A 595 12.41 -18.71 -7.07
C ARG A 595 13.39 -17.88 -6.22
N ALA A 596 14.49 -17.45 -6.83
CA ALA A 596 15.42 -16.49 -6.23
C ALA A 596 14.73 -15.13 -5.98
N ALA A 597 15.08 -14.50 -4.85
CA ALA A 597 14.63 -13.16 -4.48
C ALA A 597 15.33 -12.09 -5.34
N VAL A 598 14.65 -10.97 -5.57
CA VAL A 598 15.27 -9.73 -6.04
C VAL A 598 15.95 -9.07 -4.84
N LEU A 599 17.25 -8.82 -4.96
CA LEU A 599 18.07 -8.29 -3.87
C LEU A 599 18.38 -6.81 -4.09
N PRO A 600 18.44 -5.99 -3.01
CA PRO A 600 18.82 -4.60 -3.12
C PRO A 600 20.27 -4.47 -3.61
N ARG A 601 20.56 -3.32 -4.21
CA ARG A 601 21.85 -3.02 -4.86
C ARG A 601 22.41 -1.71 -4.32
N ARG A 602 23.70 -1.50 -4.52
CA ARG A 602 24.35 -0.22 -4.26
C ARG A 602 24.18 0.71 -5.45
N PHE A 603 23.98 1.98 -5.14
CA PHE A 603 23.90 3.02 -6.14
C PHE A 603 25.30 3.25 -6.75
N PRO A 604 25.43 3.39 -8.08
CA PRO A 604 26.73 3.54 -8.74
C PRO A 604 27.39 4.88 -8.40
N ASN A 605 28.72 4.91 -8.41
CA ASN A 605 29.56 6.13 -8.35
C ASN A 605 29.28 7.07 -7.16
N ILE A 606 28.82 6.54 -6.04
CA ILE A 606 28.48 7.30 -4.84
C ILE A 606 29.28 6.77 -3.64
N ALA A 607 29.86 7.69 -2.87
CA ALA A 607 30.70 7.42 -1.70
C ALA A 607 29.94 6.78 -0.53
#